data_AF-A0AAI9J0L9-F1
#
_entry.id   AF-A0AAI9J0L9-F1
#
_cell.length_a   1.000
_cell.length_b   1.000
_cell.length_c   1.000
_cell.angle_alpha   90.00
_cell.angle_beta   90.00
_cell.angle_gamma   90.00
#
_symmetry.space_group_name_H-M   'P 1'
#
loop_
_entity.id
_entity.type
_entity.pdbx_description
1 polymer ?
#
loop_
_entity_poly.entity_id
_entity_poly.type
_entity_poly.pdbx_seq_one_letter_code
_entity_poly.pdbx_strand_id
1 'polypeptide(L)'
;MSTTAYQPIAECGATTQSEAAAYQKRWLVANDAGQWLNRDLCPRLAEVSVELRMGYLVLKAPGMLRLDIPLDVIEDDDSVRYQMLVGEQTVDVVDEGELAAAWISNHAGVPCRILKVHPDMAEVRWPS
;
A
#
# COMPACT_ATOMS: atom_id res chain seq x y z
N MET A 1 4.91 10.49 26.02
CA MET A 1 3.93 10.96 25.02
C MET A 1 3.84 9.87 23.97
N SER A 2 2.71 9.19 23.85
CA SER A 2 2.55 8.12 22.86
C SER A 2 2.43 8.77 21.49
N THR A 3 3.46 8.67 20.67
CA THR A 3 3.42 9.20 19.30
C THR A 3 2.48 8.31 18.49
N THR A 4 1.31 8.82 18.11
CA THR A 4 0.39 8.08 17.23
C THR A 4 1.09 7.85 15.89
N ALA A 5 1.28 6.59 15.53
CA ALA A 5 1.87 6.18 14.27
C ALA A 5 0.76 5.63 13.37
N TYR A 6 0.67 6.19 12.18
CA TYR A 6 -0.27 5.80 11.13
C TYR A 6 0.46 4.99 10.08
N GLN A 7 -0.17 3.97 9.53
CA GLN A 7 0.42 3.05 8.59
C GLN A 7 -0.47 3.08 7.35
N PRO A 8 -0.15 3.91 6.34
CA PRO A 8 -1.00 4.03 5.17
C PRO A 8 -1.02 2.76 4.32
N ILE A 9 0.14 2.15 4.14
CA ILE A 9 0.29 0.87 3.43
C ILE A 9 0.42 -0.25 4.45
N ALA A 10 -0.44 -1.26 4.36
CA ALA A 10 -0.38 -2.45 5.18
C ALA A 10 1.03 -3.06 5.11
N GLU A 11 1.55 -3.49 6.26
CA GLU A 11 2.84 -4.19 6.39
C GLU A 11 4.11 -3.35 6.09
N CYS A 12 3.94 -2.10 5.66
CA CYS A 12 5.04 -1.13 5.46
C CYS A 12 5.28 -0.24 6.71
N GLY A 13 6.27 0.64 6.62
CA GLY A 13 6.61 1.60 7.67
C GLY A 13 5.48 2.57 8.02
N ALA A 14 5.48 3.01 9.28
CA ALA A 14 4.50 3.94 9.81
C ALA A 14 5.02 5.39 9.79
N THR A 15 4.09 6.34 9.69
CA THR A 15 4.31 7.78 9.69
C THR A 15 3.59 8.41 10.87
N THR A 16 4.19 9.42 11.51
CA THR A 16 3.56 10.12 12.64
C THR A 16 2.70 11.32 12.19
N GLN A 17 2.45 11.43 10.88
CA GLN A 17 1.72 12.55 10.29
C GLN A 17 0.21 12.34 10.44
N SER A 18 -0.47 13.28 11.10
CA SER A 18 -1.92 13.21 11.30
C SER A 18 -2.73 13.15 10.00
N GLU A 19 -2.20 13.69 8.90
CA GLU A 19 -2.82 13.60 7.57
C GLU A 19 -2.99 12.14 7.11
N ALA A 20 -2.08 11.26 7.54
CA ALA A 20 -2.10 9.83 7.23
C ALA A 20 -3.23 9.08 7.94
N ALA A 21 -3.85 9.68 8.96
CA ALA A 21 -4.92 9.06 9.74
C ALA A 21 -6.11 8.65 8.85
N ALA A 22 -6.47 9.49 7.88
CA ALA A 22 -7.55 9.21 6.93
C ALA A 22 -7.20 8.13 5.88
N TYR A 23 -5.94 7.69 5.84
CA TYR A 23 -5.42 6.76 4.86
C TYR A 23 -4.84 5.48 5.48
N GLN A 24 -5.17 5.23 6.75
CA GLN A 24 -4.71 4.06 7.51
C GLN A 24 -5.08 2.75 6.78
N LYS A 25 -4.06 1.94 6.47
CA LYS A 25 -4.16 0.64 5.77
C LYS A 25 -4.99 0.69 4.47
N ARG A 26 -4.85 1.79 3.73
CA ARG A 26 -5.57 2.00 2.47
C ARG A 26 -4.83 1.43 1.27
N TRP A 27 -3.54 1.09 1.38
CA TRP A 27 -2.83 0.34 0.36
C TRP A 27 -2.32 -0.99 0.92
N LEU A 28 -2.09 -1.94 0.04
CA LEU A 28 -1.40 -3.19 0.32
C LEU A 28 -0.46 -3.55 -0.82
N VAL A 29 0.40 -4.53 -0.57
CA VAL A 29 1.26 -5.11 -1.59
C VAL A 29 0.79 -6.52 -1.88
N ALA A 30 0.66 -6.86 -3.16
CA ALA A 30 0.31 -8.20 -3.63
C ALA A 30 1.33 -8.70 -4.64
N ASN A 31 1.59 -10.00 -4.67
CA ASN A 31 2.38 -10.59 -5.75
C ASN A 31 1.53 -10.82 -7.01
N ASP A 32 2.18 -11.18 -8.10
CA ASP A 32 1.52 -11.50 -9.38
C ASP A 32 0.51 -12.66 -9.28
N ALA A 33 0.68 -13.55 -8.30
CA ALA A 33 -0.25 -14.64 -8.02
C ALA A 33 -1.55 -14.18 -7.30
N GLY A 34 -1.73 -12.88 -7.04
CA GLY A 34 -2.87 -12.34 -6.31
C GLY A 34 -2.85 -12.65 -4.82
N GLN A 35 -1.69 -13.00 -4.27
CA GLN A 35 -1.49 -13.21 -2.83
C GLN A 35 -0.88 -11.96 -2.22
N TRP A 36 -1.52 -11.44 -1.17
CA TRP A 36 -1.00 -10.27 -0.45
C TRP A 36 0.29 -10.63 0.29
N LEU A 37 1.23 -9.69 0.33
CA LEU A 37 2.50 -9.84 1.02
C LEU A 37 2.41 -9.26 2.42
N ASN A 38 2.90 -10.03 3.39
CA ASN A 38 3.02 -9.61 4.78
C ASN A 38 4.50 -9.55 5.22
N ARG A 39 4.75 -9.07 6.44
CA ARG A 39 6.12 -8.94 6.98
C ARG A 39 6.80 -10.29 7.20
N ASP A 40 6.04 -11.38 7.37
CA ASP A 40 6.59 -12.74 7.43
C ASP A 40 7.11 -13.20 6.07
N LEU A 41 6.36 -12.95 4.99
CA LEU A 41 6.74 -13.29 3.63
C LEU A 41 7.85 -12.36 3.11
N CYS A 42 7.78 -11.08 3.44
CA CYS A 42 8.69 -10.04 2.96
C CYS A 42 9.02 -9.06 4.08
N PRO A 43 10.00 -9.38 4.96
CA PRO A 43 10.40 -8.49 6.05
C PRO A 43 10.93 -7.14 5.55
N ARG A 44 11.38 -7.08 4.29
CA ARG A 44 11.83 -5.85 3.63
C ARG A 44 10.72 -4.80 3.50
N LEU A 45 9.45 -5.18 3.51
CA LEU A 45 8.34 -4.23 3.51
C LEU A 45 8.40 -3.30 4.73
N ALA A 46 8.86 -3.79 5.88
CA ALA A 46 9.07 -2.99 7.08
C ALA A 46 10.08 -1.85 6.89
N GLU A 47 11.03 -2.00 5.96
CA GLU A 47 12.05 -0.99 5.65
C GLU A 47 11.51 0.13 4.77
N VAL A 48 10.32 -0.06 4.17
CA VAL A 48 9.66 0.94 3.35
C VAL A 48 9.11 2.03 4.26
N SER A 49 9.72 3.20 4.22
CA SER A 49 9.22 4.41 4.87
C SER A 49 8.13 5.04 4.02
N VAL A 50 7.02 5.39 4.68
CA VAL A 50 5.87 6.04 4.07
C VAL A 50 5.70 7.44 4.66
N GLU A 51 5.50 8.44 3.82
CA GLU A 51 5.25 9.82 4.23
C GLU A 51 4.15 10.44 3.35
N LEU A 52 3.32 11.33 3.87
CA LEU A 52 2.43 12.16 3.05
C LEU A 52 3.09 13.52 2.80
N ARG A 53 2.99 14.02 1.56
CA ARG A 53 3.50 15.33 1.15
C ARG A 53 2.59 15.94 0.09
N MET A 54 1.98 17.09 0.37
CA MET A 54 1.29 17.91 -0.65
C MET A 54 0.22 17.15 -1.46
N GLY A 55 -0.47 16.18 -0.85
CA GLY A 55 -1.43 15.32 -1.56
C GLY A 55 -0.84 14.07 -2.22
N TYR A 56 0.43 13.75 -1.97
CA TYR A 56 1.12 12.56 -2.48
C TYR A 56 1.59 11.67 -1.34
N LEU A 57 1.44 10.36 -1.52
CA LEU A 57 2.05 9.31 -0.73
C LEU A 57 3.48 9.09 -1.24
N VAL A 58 4.44 9.48 -0.43
CA VAL A 58 5.87 9.35 -0.71
C VAL A 58 6.39 8.07 -0.06
N LEU A 59 6.91 7.19 -0.90
CA LEU A 59 7.52 5.93 -0.52
C LEU A 59 9.04 6.01 -0.66
N LYS A 60 9.75 5.51 0.34
CA LYS A 60 11.21 5.45 0.36
C LYS A 60 11.65 4.11 0.93
N ALA A 61 12.68 3.53 0.34
CA ALA A 61 13.29 2.31 0.83
C ALA A 61 14.81 2.37 0.66
N PRO A 62 15.59 1.64 1.47
CA PRO A 62 17.03 1.59 1.33
C PRO A 62 17.42 1.04 -0.06
N GLY A 63 18.18 1.83 -0.82
CA GLY A 63 18.62 1.47 -2.17
C GLY A 63 17.60 1.73 -3.29
N MET A 64 16.44 2.30 -2.98
CA MET A 64 15.42 2.67 -3.95
C MET A 64 15.31 4.19 -4.10
N LEU A 65 14.87 4.63 -5.29
CA LEU A 65 14.52 6.03 -5.50
C LEU A 65 13.25 6.39 -4.73
N ARG A 66 13.03 7.68 -4.49
CA ARG A 66 11.75 8.15 -3.94
C ARG A 66 10.65 7.88 -4.97
N LEU A 67 9.57 7.25 -4.54
CA LEU A 67 8.35 7.10 -5.33
C LEU A 67 7.27 8.02 -4.73
N ASP A 68 6.56 8.75 -5.59
CA ASP A 68 5.41 9.55 -5.20
C ASP A 68 4.15 9.02 -5.90
N ILE A 69 3.12 8.78 -5.10
CA ILE A 69 1.84 8.25 -5.54
C ILE A 69 0.76 9.27 -5.17
N PRO A 70 -0.03 9.79 -6.12
CA PRO A 70 -1.07 10.77 -5.82
C PRO A 70 -2.20 10.16 -4.99
N LEU A 71 -2.58 10.80 -3.87
CA LEU A 71 -3.63 10.31 -2.98
C LEU A 71 -5.04 10.40 -3.62
N ASP A 72 -5.25 11.44 -4.43
CA ASP A 72 -6.57 11.87 -4.93
C ASP A 72 -6.94 11.29 -6.29
N VAL A 73 -6.07 10.50 -6.92
CA VAL A 73 -6.46 9.74 -8.10
C VAL A 73 -7.21 8.51 -7.61
N ILE A 74 -8.52 8.63 -7.52
CA ILE A 74 -9.40 7.48 -7.71
C ILE A 74 -9.80 7.61 -9.17
N GLU A 75 -9.34 6.70 -10.02
CA GLU A 75 -9.94 6.59 -11.34
C GLU A 75 -11.42 6.28 -11.09
N ASP A 76 -12.30 7.25 -11.37
CA ASP A 76 -13.77 7.10 -11.37
C ASP A 76 -14.23 6.04 -12.40
N ASP A 77 -13.28 5.43 -13.10
CA ASP A 77 -13.47 4.33 -14.01
C ASP A 77 -13.52 3.02 -13.22
N ASP A 78 -14.75 2.52 -13.00
CA ASP A 78 -15.02 1.19 -12.47
C ASP A 78 -14.27 0.05 -13.22
N SER A 79 -13.74 0.31 -14.43
CA SER A 79 -13.04 -0.69 -15.25
C SER A 79 -11.64 -1.08 -14.73
N VAL A 80 -11.03 -0.30 -13.83
CA VAL A 80 -9.69 -0.60 -13.27
C VAL A 80 -9.73 -1.16 -11.85
N ARG A 81 -10.92 -1.49 -11.34
CA ARG A 81 -11.08 -2.16 -10.04
C ARG A 81 -10.78 -3.65 -10.19
N TYR A 82 -9.90 -4.14 -9.32
CA TYR A 82 -9.56 -5.54 -9.17
C TYR A 82 -10.11 -6.06 -7.86
N GLN A 83 -10.62 -7.29 -7.88
CA GLN A 83 -11.01 -7.98 -6.66
C GLN A 83 -9.87 -8.87 -6.20
N MET A 84 -9.44 -8.66 -4.97
CA MET A 84 -8.38 -9.44 -4.35
C MET A 84 -8.88 -10.16 -3.11
N LEU A 85 -8.45 -11.40 -2.91
CA LEU A 85 -8.72 -12.14 -1.70
C LEU A 85 -7.67 -11.80 -0.62
N VAL A 86 -8.09 -11.11 0.44
CA VAL A 86 -7.28 -10.87 1.64
C VAL A 86 -7.83 -11.75 2.75
N GLY A 87 -7.13 -12.87 3.01
CA GLY A 87 -7.62 -13.91 3.91
C GLY A 87 -8.86 -14.59 3.35
N GLU A 88 -10.02 -14.36 3.98
CA GLU A 88 -11.32 -14.88 3.55
C GLU A 88 -12.23 -13.77 2.98
N GLN A 89 -11.73 -12.53 2.90
CA GLN A 89 -12.49 -11.38 2.43
C GLN A 89 -12.06 -11.00 1.01
N THR A 90 -13.04 -10.81 0.13
CA THR A 90 -12.79 -10.17 -1.17
C THR A 90 -12.81 -8.66 -0.97
N VAL A 91 -11.75 -7.99 -1.43
CA VAL A 91 -11.60 -6.53 -1.34
C VAL A 91 -11.38 -5.94 -2.72
N ASP A 92 -12.09 -4.86 -3.01
CA ASP A 92 -11.90 -4.08 -4.23
C ASP A 92 -10.69 -3.18 -4.07
N VAL A 93 -9.73 -3.37 -4.97
CA VAL A 93 -8.44 -2.70 -4.99
C VAL A 93 -8.14 -2.17 -6.38
N VAL A 94 -7.38 -1.09 -6.46
CA VAL A 94 -6.97 -0.45 -7.71
C VAL A 94 -5.46 -0.53 -7.82
N ASP A 95 -4.94 -0.87 -9.00
CA ASP A 95 -3.51 -0.93 -9.24
C ASP A 95 -2.96 0.50 -9.36
N GLU A 96 -1.93 0.86 -8.58
CA GLU A 96 -1.33 2.20 -8.62
C GLU A 96 -0.40 2.41 -9.83
N GLY A 97 -0.35 1.43 -10.74
CA GLY A 97 0.37 1.47 -11.99
C GLY A 97 1.70 0.71 -11.99
N GLU A 98 2.23 0.53 -13.19
CA GLU A 98 3.46 -0.24 -13.44
C GLU A 98 4.70 0.35 -12.75
N LEU A 99 4.73 1.68 -12.54
CA LEU A 99 5.82 2.35 -11.84
C LEU A 99 5.90 1.89 -10.37
N ALA A 100 4.76 1.89 -9.68
CA ALA A 100 4.66 1.46 -8.29
C ALA A 100 4.97 -0.04 -8.16
N ALA A 101 4.46 -0.84 -9.09
CA ALA A 101 4.78 -2.26 -9.21
C ALA A 101 6.27 -2.54 -9.38
N ALA A 102 6.93 -1.89 -10.33
CA ALA A 102 8.36 -2.07 -10.58
C ALA A 102 9.19 -1.65 -9.36
N TRP A 103 8.82 -0.56 -8.69
CA TRP A 103 9.49 -0.07 -7.50
C TRP A 103 9.45 -1.08 -6.35
N ILE A 104 8.23 -1.54 -6.01
CA ILE A 104 8.06 -2.48 -4.89
C ILE A 104 8.64 -3.85 -5.24
N SER A 105 8.54 -4.27 -6.50
CA SER A 105 9.14 -5.52 -6.98
C SER A 105 10.65 -5.51 -6.82
N ASN A 106 11.31 -4.41 -7.19
CA ASN A 106 12.75 -4.26 -7.08
C ASN A 106 13.20 -4.23 -5.61
N HIS A 107 12.41 -3.63 -4.72
CA HIS A 107 12.67 -3.62 -3.28
C HIS A 107 12.44 -4.97 -2.61
N ALA A 108 11.31 -5.61 -2.87
CA ALA A 108 10.96 -6.90 -2.30
C ALA A 108 11.83 -8.04 -2.88
N GLY A 109 12.32 -7.88 -4.11
CA GLY A 109 13.08 -8.90 -4.84
C GLY A 109 12.21 -9.96 -5.51
N VAL A 110 10.89 -9.76 -5.51
CA VAL A 110 9.88 -10.64 -6.12
C VAL A 110 8.88 -9.79 -6.90
N PRO A 111 8.25 -10.31 -7.97
CA PRO A 111 7.25 -9.57 -8.71
C PRO A 111 6.02 -9.28 -7.82
N CYS A 112 5.83 -8.02 -7.47
CA CYS A 112 4.72 -7.53 -6.67
C CYS A 112 4.27 -6.12 -7.06
N ARG A 113 3.07 -5.76 -6.61
CA ARG A 113 2.35 -4.55 -7.01
C ARG A 113 1.73 -3.89 -5.80
N ILE A 114 1.68 -2.56 -5.82
CA ILE A 114 1.00 -1.77 -4.79
C ILE A 114 -0.44 -1.58 -5.25
N LEU A 115 -1.38 -2.04 -4.43
CA LEU A 115 -2.80 -1.98 -4.69
C LEU A 115 -3.46 -1.08 -3.64
N LYS A 116 -4.30 -0.15 -4.09
CA LYS A 116 -5.06 0.78 -3.27
C LYS A 116 -6.46 0.25 -3.02
N VAL A 117 -6.82 0.03 -1.77
CA VAL A 117 -8.19 -0.31 -1.37
C VAL A 117 -9.11 0.86 -1.65
N HIS A 118 -10.23 0.59 -2.30
CA HIS A 118 -11.25 1.58 -2.58
C HIS A 118 -11.82 2.15 -1.27
N PRO A 119 -12.00 3.48 -1.12
CA PRO A 119 -12.54 4.06 0.13
C PRO A 119 -13.98 3.66 0.46
N ASP A 120 -14.73 3.23 -0.56
CA ASP A 120 -16.09 2.72 -0.37
C ASP A 120 -16.08 1.32 0.32
N MET A 121 -14.94 0.62 0.30
CA MET A 121 -14.80 -0.64 1.03
C MET A 121 -14.68 -0.39 2.54
N ALA A 122 -15.47 -1.14 3.30
CA ALA A 122 -15.35 -1.23 4.75
C ALA A 122 -13.95 -1.72 5.15
N GLU A 123 -13.53 -1.40 6.38
CA GLU A 123 -12.22 -1.74 6.95
C GLU A 123 -11.80 -3.17 6.60
N VAL A 124 -10.72 -3.30 5.84
CA VAL A 124 -10.20 -4.60 5.41
C VAL A 124 -9.82 -5.41 6.65
N ARG A 125 -10.36 -6.62 6.76
CA ARG A 125 -9.94 -7.56 7.80
C ARG A 125 -8.62 -8.18 7.40
N TRP A 126 -7.54 -7.59 7.91
CA TRP A 126 -6.20 -8.15 7.79
C TRP A 126 -6.13 -9.42 8.66
N PRO A 127 -5.91 -10.61 8.06
CA PRO A 127 -5.74 -11.82 8.84
C PRO A 127 -4.53 -11.67 9.77
N SER A 128 -4.72 -12.09 11.02
CA SER A 128 -3.76 -11.93 12.13
C SER A 128 -2.59 -12.90 12.05
#